data_AF-A0A2B5H0A8-F1
#
_entry.id   AF-A0A2B5H0A8-F1
#
_cell.length_a   1.000
_cell.length_b   1.000
_cell.length_c   1.000
_cell.angle_alpha   90.00
_cell.angle_beta   90.00
_cell.angle_gamma   90.00
#
_symmetry.space_group_name_H-M   'P 1'
#
loop_
_entity.id
_entity.type
_entity.pdbx_description
1 polymer ?
#
loop_
_entity_poly.entity_id
_entity_poly.type
_entity_poly.pdbx_seq_one_letter_code
_entity_poly.pdbx_strand_id
1 'polypeptide(L)' 'MTGVSPGKRVVSKVDNLRFYDSLSWQDKDVAGSVDAGLGFTIDAKVTVNGYPQYKVHNSKGNTYYITASNAYVNVK' A
#
# COMPACT_ATOMS: atom_id res chain seq x y z
N MET A 1 -10.45 -4.06 -16.97
CA MET A 1 -10.74 -4.76 -15.71
C MET A 1 -9.48 -5.48 -15.26
N THR A 2 -8.60 -4.81 -14.50
CA THR A 2 -7.38 -5.44 -13.99
C THR A 2 -7.70 -6.14 -12.69
N GLY A 3 -7.64 -7.48 -12.72
CA GLY A 3 -8.01 -8.34 -11.62
C GLY A 3 -7.18 -8.09 -10.37
N VAL A 4 -7.84 -7.68 -9.30
CA VAL A 4 -7.42 -7.94 -7.93
C VAL A 4 -8.50 -8.81 -7.32
N SER A 5 -8.13 -10.03 -6.98
CA SER A 5 -8.95 -10.95 -6.19
C SER A 5 -9.18 -10.31 -4.81
N PRO A 6 -10.43 -10.05 -4.39
CA PRO A 6 -10.74 -9.55 -3.05
C PRO A 6 -10.12 -10.48 -2.00
N GLY A 7 -9.46 -9.91 -0.98
CA GLY A 7 -8.95 -10.67 0.17
C GLY A 7 -7.43 -10.87 0.25
N LYS A 8 -6.64 -10.37 -0.71
CA LYS A 8 -5.17 -10.35 -0.58
C LYS A 8 -4.71 -9.23 0.35
N ARG A 9 -3.68 -9.47 1.15
CA ARG A 9 -3.11 -8.51 2.10
C ARG A 9 -1.69 -8.13 1.70
N VAL A 10 -1.40 -6.84 1.63
CA VAL A 10 -0.02 -6.35 1.54
C VAL A 10 0.54 -6.25 2.95
N VAL A 11 1.73 -6.78 3.18
CA VAL A 11 2.40 -6.84 4.48
C VAL A 11 3.80 -6.27 4.36
N SER A 12 4.16 -5.34 5.25
CA SER A 12 5.49 -4.75 5.28
C SER A 12 6.56 -5.77 5.67
N LYS A 13 7.72 -5.69 5.00
CA LYS A 13 8.95 -6.40 5.34
C LYS A 13 9.86 -5.61 6.29
N VAL A 14 9.64 -4.30 6.40
CA VAL A 14 10.51 -3.36 7.09
C VAL A 14 9.72 -2.49 8.06
N ASP A 15 10.41 -1.95 9.05
CA ASP A 15 9.82 -0.99 9.97
C ASP A 15 9.68 0.40 9.35
N ASN A 16 8.73 1.20 9.85
CA ASN A 16 8.47 2.56 9.39
C ASN A 16 8.21 2.69 7.87
N LEU A 17 7.59 1.68 7.24
CA LEU A 17 7.23 1.76 5.83
C LEU A 17 6.08 2.75 5.63
N ARG A 18 6.32 3.80 4.84
CA ARG A 18 5.35 4.88 4.60
C ARG A 18 4.15 4.43 3.79
N PHE A 19 2.99 4.97 4.12
CA PHE A 19 1.78 4.95 3.30
C PHE A 19 1.22 6.37 3.14
N TYR A 20 0.40 6.58 2.11
CA TYR A 20 0.03 7.89 1.59
C TYR A 20 -1.48 8.06 1.51
N ASP A 21 -1.96 9.30 1.69
CA ASP A 21 -3.40 9.66 1.58
C ASP A 21 -3.84 9.86 0.12
N SER A 22 -2.88 10.04 -0.79
CA SER A 22 -3.14 10.24 -2.23
C SER A 22 -2.20 9.41 -3.09
N LEU A 23 -2.53 9.30 -4.38
CA LEU A 23 -1.68 8.67 -5.41
C LEU A 23 -0.43 9.53 -5.64
N SER A 24 0.54 9.44 -4.73
CA SER A 24 1.72 10.30 -4.68
C SER A 24 2.90 9.59 -4.04
N TRP A 25 4.08 10.16 -4.25
CA TRP A 25 5.33 9.80 -3.57
C TRP A 25 5.91 10.97 -2.78
N GLN A 26 5.20 12.09 -2.70
CA GLN A 26 5.69 13.31 -2.08
C GLN A 26 5.56 13.23 -0.55
N ASP A 27 6.51 13.81 0.17
CA ASP A 27 6.51 13.81 1.64
C ASP A 27 5.26 14.44 2.25
N LYS A 28 4.70 15.47 1.60
CA LYS A 28 3.46 16.13 2.04
C LYS A 28 2.22 15.23 2.06
N ASP A 29 2.26 14.12 1.31
CA ASP A 29 1.13 13.20 1.15
C ASP A 29 1.28 11.96 2.03
N VAL A 30 2.31 11.89 2.88
CA VAL A 30 2.51 10.79 3.84
C VAL A 30 1.42 10.86 4.90
N ALA A 31 0.62 9.79 4.97
CA ALA A 31 -0.45 9.63 5.95
C ALA A 31 0.06 8.99 7.25
N GLY A 32 1.14 8.21 7.16
CA GLY A 32 1.75 7.55 8.29
C GLY A 32 2.77 6.49 7.87
N SER A 33 3.12 5.63 8.81
CA SER A 33 3.99 4.48 8.56
C SER A 33 3.49 3.22 9.26
N VAL A 34 3.95 2.07 8.78
CA VAL A 34 3.60 0.76 9.31
C VAL A 34 4.85 -0.08 9.49
N ASP A 35 4.90 -0.84 10.58
CA ASP A 35 6.05 -1.68 10.90
C ASP A 35 6.01 -3.06 10.23
N ALA A 36 7.12 -3.79 10.31
CA ALA A 36 7.23 -5.11 9.71
C ALA A 36 6.13 -6.06 10.23
N GLY A 37 5.55 -6.86 9.34
CA GLY A 37 4.45 -7.79 9.66
C GLY A 37 3.05 -7.16 9.71
N LEU A 38 2.97 -5.83 9.78
CA LEU A 38 1.72 -5.09 9.67
C LEU A 38 1.40 -4.74 8.21
N GLY A 39 0.17 -4.31 7.93
CA GLY A 39 -0.28 -4.14 6.55
C GLY A 39 -1.80 -4.08 6.37
N PHE A 40 -2.22 -4.03 5.12
CA PHE A 40 -3.56 -3.62 4.68
C PHE A 40 -4.17 -4.58 3.66
N THR A 41 -5.49 -4.56 3.53
CA THR A 41 -6.19 -5.28 2.46
C THR A 41 -5.98 -4.56 1.14
N ILE A 42 -5.67 -5.29 0.07
CA ILE A 42 -5.44 -4.72 -1.26
C ILE A 42 -6.76 -4.61 -2.01
N ASP A 43 -7.08 -3.42 -2.48
CA ASP A 43 -8.22 -3.15 -3.37
C ASP A 43 -7.82 -3.19 -4.84
N ALA A 44 -6.70 -2.54 -5.16
CA ALA A 44 -6.21 -2.42 -6.53
C ALA A 44 -4.69 -2.26 -6.57
N LYS A 45 -4.09 -2.58 -7.72
CA LYS A 45 -2.73 -2.16 -8.06
C LYS A 45 -2.81 -1.03 -9.07
N VAL A 46 -2.08 0.05 -8.82
CA VAL A 46 -2.10 1.30 -9.59
C VAL A 46 -0.66 1.74 -9.88
N THR A 47 -0.46 2.58 -10.91
CA THR A 47 0.86 3.12 -11.27
C THR A 47 0.83 4.64 -11.13
N VAL A 48 1.80 5.19 -10.40
CA VAL A 48 1.95 6.63 -10.15
C VAL A 48 3.37 7.03 -10.55
N ASN A 49 3.49 7.96 -11.50
CA ASN A 49 4.78 8.43 -12.02
C ASN A 49 5.74 7.30 -12.44
N GLY A 50 5.19 6.23 -13.03
CA GLY A 50 5.96 5.05 -13.47
C GLY A 50 6.23 4.00 -12.39
N TYR A 51 5.92 4.27 -11.12
CA TYR A 51 6.14 3.33 -10.01
C TYR A 51 4.82 2.74 -9.48
N PRO A 52 4.76 1.42 -9.24
CA PRO A 52 3.53 0.77 -8.82
C PRO A 52 3.25 0.95 -7.31
N GLN A 53 1.98 1.20 -6.99
CA GLN A 53 1.43 1.23 -5.63
C GLN A 53 0.25 0.25 -5.52
N TYR A 54 -0.07 -0.13 -4.30
CA TYR A 54 -1.35 -0.73 -3.95
C TYR A 54 -2.28 0.35 -3.40
N LYS A 55 -3.49 0.43 -3.94
CA LYS A 55 -4.62 1.03 -3.24
C LYS A 55 -5.09 0.02 -2.21
N VAL A 56 -5.17 0.45 -0.97
CA VAL A 56 -5.45 -0.42 0.16
C VAL A 56 -6.48 0.19 1.09
N HIS A 57 -7.12 -0.62 1.92
CA HIS A 57 -7.90 -0.13 3.06
C HIS A 57 -7.51 -0.80 4.38
N ASN A 58 -7.69 -0.05 5.47
CA ASN A 58 -7.53 -0.57 6.82
C ASN A 58 -8.84 -1.17 7.36
N SER A 59 -8.82 -1.74 8.58
CA SER A 59 -10.00 -2.33 9.23
C SER A 59 -11.14 -1.35 9.51
N LYS A 60 -10.88 -0.03 9.40
CA LYS A 60 -11.89 1.03 9.54
C LYS A 60 -12.47 1.48 8.20
N GLY A 61 -12.03 0.91 7.08
CA GLY A 61 -12.46 1.28 5.74
C GLY A 61 -11.77 2.50 5.14
N ASN A 62 -10.78 3.08 5.82
CA ASN A 62 -10.02 4.20 5.26
C ASN A 62 -9.10 3.72 4.15
N THR A 63 -9.10 4.44 3.03
CA THR A 63 -8.27 4.14 1.86
C THR A 63 -6.91 4.83 1.97
N TYR A 64 -5.85 4.11 1.63
CA TYR A 64 -4.48 4.62 1.53
C TYR A 64 -3.76 4.03 0.32
N TYR A 65 -2.53 4.48 0.11
CA TYR A 65 -1.63 3.98 -0.93
C TYR A 65 -0.28 3.58 -0.33
N ILE A 66 0.24 2.43 -0.73
CA ILE A 66 1.52 1.90 -0.25
C ILE A 66 2.31 1.30 -1.41
N THR A 67 3.64 1.25 -1.29
CA THR A 67 4.49 0.69 -2.35
C THR A 67 4.10 -0.74 -2.71
N ALA A 68 4.09 -1.04 -4.02
CA ALA A 68 3.94 -2.40 -4.53
C ALA A 68 5.30 -3.07 -4.85
N SER A 69 6.41 -2.46 -4.43
CA SER A 69 7.74 -3.03 -4.60
C SER A 69 7.93 -4.23 -3.68
N ASN A 70 8.22 -5.39 -4.29
CA ASN A 70 8.56 -6.62 -3.56
C ASN A 70 9.85 -6.47 -2.72
N ALA A 71 10.62 -5.40 -2.85
CA ALA A 71 11.73 -5.13 -1.92
C ALA A 71 11.22 -4.82 -0.50
N TYR A 72 10.05 -4.19 -0.38
CA TYR A 72 9.54 -3.67 0.90
C TYR A 72 8.27 -4.37 1.38
N VAL A 73 7.53 -5.04 0.49
CA VAL A 73 6.27 -5.69 0.85
C VAL A 73 6.17 -7.11 0.33
N ASN A 74 5.39 -7.93 1.04
CA ASN A 74 4.88 -9.21 0.57
C ASN A 74 3.38 -9.11 0.34
N VAL A 75 2.86 -9.82 -0.67
CA VAL A 75 1.42 -10.05 -0.83
C VAL A 75 1.10 -11.45 -0.30
N LYS A 76 0.15 -11.54 0.62
CA LYS A 76 -0.40 -12.79 1.15
C LYS A 76 -1.83 -12.98 0.65
#